data_AF-A0A958P3J1-F1
#
_entry.id   AF-A0A958P3J1-F1
#
_cell.length_a   1.000
_cell.length_b   1.000
_cell.length_c   1.000
_cell.angle_alpha   90.00
_cell.angle_beta   90.00
_cell.angle_gamma   90.00
#
_symmetry.space_group_name_H-M   'P 1'
#
loop_
_entity.id
_entity.type
_entity.pdbx_description
1 polymer ?
#
loop_
_entity_poly.entity_id
_entity_poly.type
_entity_poly.pdbx_seq_one_letter_code
_entity_poly.pdbx_strand_id
1 'polypeptide(L)'
;SSNNQEIAGRASNDEFELIEIKADKQPIGKYAEPKPYTTHTIELQKGDSIYIFSDGYVDQFGGEKGKKFKAKAFRELLLSIQQENMETQRELIDKAFEDWKGNLEQIDDVCVIGLRI
;
A
#
# COMPACT_ATOMS: atom_id res chain seq x y z
N SER A 1 12.29 -18.64 18.63
CA SER A 1 11.54 -19.16 17.46
C SER A 1 11.66 -18.16 16.36
N SER A 2 12.35 -18.51 15.29
CA SER A 2 12.70 -17.58 14.20
C SER A 2 11.46 -17.34 13.34
N ASN A 3 10.81 -16.18 13.51
CA ASN A 3 9.72 -15.74 12.63
C ASN A 3 10.32 -15.47 11.25
N ASN A 4 10.26 -16.47 10.39
CA ASN A 4 10.60 -16.37 8.98
C ASN A 4 9.45 -15.67 8.25
N GLN A 5 9.23 -14.38 8.54
CA GLN A 5 8.26 -13.57 7.81
C GLN A 5 8.79 -13.34 6.39
N GLU A 6 8.06 -13.82 5.39
CA GLU A 6 8.39 -13.54 4.00
C GLU A 6 8.03 -12.08 3.66
N ILE A 7 9.02 -11.20 3.78
CA ILE A 7 8.93 -9.80 3.40
C ILE A 7 9.12 -9.70 1.88
N ALA A 8 8.17 -9.08 1.18
CA ALA A 8 8.27 -8.82 -0.26
C ALA A 8 9.14 -7.61 -0.58
N GLY A 9 9.17 -6.62 0.32
CA GLY A 9 9.93 -5.39 0.12
C GLY A 9 10.09 -4.60 1.42
N ARG A 10 11.11 -3.74 1.42
CA ARG A 10 11.34 -2.75 2.46
C ARG A 10 11.60 -1.39 1.84
N ALA A 11 11.16 -0.35 2.53
CA ALA A 11 11.51 1.03 2.24
C ALA A 11 11.71 1.76 3.57
N SER A 12 12.53 2.80 3.60
CA SER A 12 12.73 3.61 4.80
C SER A 12 13.08 5.04 4.43
N ASN A 13 12.81 5.95 5.36
CA ASN A 13 13.44 7.26 5.40
C ASN A 13 14.28 7.37 6.70
N ASP A 14 14.69 8.58 7.09
CA ASP A 14 15.53 8.78 8.27
C ASP A 14 14.82 8.44 9.60
N GLU A 15 13.48 8.39 9.62
CA GLU A 15 12.68 8.21 10.84
C GLU A 15 11.87 6.90 10.88
N PHE A 16 11.49 6.36 9.72
CA PHE A 16 10.51 5.29 9.61
C PHE A 16 10.94 4.18 8.65
N GLU A 17 10.49 2.96 8.95
CA GLU A 17 10.57 1.80 8.08
C GLU A 17 9.15 1.39 7.63
N LEU A 18 9.05 0.97 6.38
CA LEU A 18 7.87 0.36 5.80
C LEU A 18 8.22 -1.06 5.34
N ILE A 19 7.41 -2.02 5.78
CA ILE A 19 7.54 -3.43 5.46
C ILE A 19 6.36 -3.85 4.59
N GLU A 20 6.67 -4.42 3.43
CA GLU A 20 5.67 -5.02 2.53
C GLU A 20 5.61 -6.53 2.76
N ILE A 21 4.42 -7.04 3.12
CA ILE A 21 4.20 -8.46 3.36
C ILE A 21 3.93 -9.16 2.04
N LYS A 22 4.63 -10.27 1.79
CA LYS A 22 4.51 -11.01 0.53
C LYS A 22 3.14 -11.67 0.43
N ALA A 23 2.46 -11.44 -0.69
CA ALA A 23 1.20 -12.11 -1.02
C ALA A 23 1.43 -13.38 -1.85
N ASP A 24 0.48 -14.33 -1.76
CA ASP A 24 0.40 -15.44 -2.69
C ASP A 24 -0.12 -14.95 -4.05
N LYS A 25 0.62 -15.25 -5.12
CA LYS A 25 0.27 -14.84 -6.49
C LYS A 25 -0.77 -15.77 -7.11
N GLN A 26 -1.94 -15.85 -6.49
CA GLN A 26 -3.09 -16.62 -6.98
C GLN A 26 -4.41 -15.94 -6.57
N PRO A 27 -5.44 -15.96 -7.43
CA PRO A 27 -6.75 -15.41 -7.09
C PRO A 27 -7.56 -16.38 -6.23
N ILE A 28 -8.57 -15.84 -5.55
CA ILE A 28 -9.63 -16.66 -4.94
C ILE A 28 -10.51 -17.21 -6.07
N GLY A 29 -10.60 -18.54 -6.21
CA GLY A 29 -11.46 -19.19 -7.20
C GLY A 29 -10.77 -20.33 -7.97
N LYS A 30 -11.27 -20.63 -9.18
CA LYS A 30 -10.68 -21.65 -10.05
C LYS A 30 -9.32 -21.17 -10.55
N TYR A 31 -8.27 -21.85 -10.12
CA TYR A 31 -6.91 -21.67 -10.60
C TYR A 31 -6.37 -23.02 -11.06
N ALA A 32 -5.48 -23.05 -12.05
CA ALA A 32 -5.01 -24.31 -12.65
C ALA A 32 -4.31 -25.20 -11.62
N GLU A 33 -3.50 -24.60 -10.75
CA GLU A 33 -2.73 -25.27 -9.70
C GLU A 33 -2.82 -24.45 -8.40
N PRO A 34 -3.94 -24.51 -7.66
CA PRO A 34 -4.09 -23.74 -6.44
C PRO A 34 -3.14 -24.26 -5.36
N LYS A 35 -2.46 -23.35 -4.70
CA LYS A 35 -1.64 -23.64 -3.51
C LYS A 35 -2.39 -23.21 -2.25
N PRO A 36 -2.12 -23.79 -1.08
CA PRO A 36 -2.62 -23.24 0.18
C PRO A 36 -2.18 -21.78 0.35
N TYR A 37 -3.06 -20.93 0.87
CA TYR A 37 -2.70 -19.55 1.21
C TYR A 37 -1.80 -19.51 2.45
N THR A 38 -0.85 -18.58 2.44
CA THR A 38 0.10 -18.35 3.51
C THR A 38 -0.53 -17.44 4.57
N THR A 39 -0.54 -17.89 5.82
CA THR A 39 -0.93 -17.04 6.95
C THR A 39 0.29 -16.32 7.50
N HIS A 40 0.22 -14.99 7.57
CA HIS A 40 1.26 -14.16 8.17
C HIS A 40 0.83 -13.72 9.57
N THR A 41 1.73 -13.87 10.55
CA THR A 41 1.55 -13.34 11.91
C THR A 41 2.59 -12.26 12.15
N ILE A 42 2.15 -11.07 12.54
CA ILE A 42 2.99 -9.89 12.72
C ILE A 42 2.77 -9.34 14.12
N GLU A 43 3.85 -9.10 14.85
CA GLU A 43 3.81 -8.41 16.14
C GLU A 43 3.81 -6.89 15.87
N LEU A 44 2.85 -6.20 16.47
CA LEU A 44 2.63 -4.76 16.28
C LEU A 44 2.98 -4.01 17.56
N GLN A 45 3.51 -2.81 17.39
CA GLN A 45 3.81 -1.88 18.47
C GLN A 45 2.89 -0.67 18.39
N LYS A 46 2.72 0.00 19.53
CA LYS A 46 1.95 1.24 19.60
C LYS A 46 2.57 2.28 18.67
N GLY A 47 1.75 2.90 17.82
CA GLY A 47 2.19 3.85 16.81
C GLY A 47 2.39 3.25 15.41
N ASP A 48 2.38 1.92 15.26
CA ASP A 48 2.44 1.28 13.95
C ASP A 48 1.16 1.57 13.16
N SER A 49 1.34 1.80 11.85
CA SER A 49 0.25 1.95 10.89
C SER A 49 0.22 0.78 9.92
N ILE A 50 -0.97 0.25 9.65
CA ILE A 50 -1.20 -0.86 8.71
C ILE A 50 -2.07 -0.35 7.58
N TYR A 51 -1.68 -0.68 6.35
CA TYR A 51 -2.40 -0.28 5.14
C TYR A 51 -2.75 -1.48 4.27
N ILE A 52 -3.98 -1.50 3.76
CA ILE A 52 -4.47 -2.43 2.74
C ILE A 52 -5.07 -1.59 1.62
N PHE A 53 -4.74 -1.90 0.37
CA PHE A 53 -5.21 -1.12 -0.78
C PHE A 53 -5.44 -1.97 -2.02
N SER A 54 -6.31 -1.51 -2.92
CA SER A 54 -6.50 -2.10 -4.25
C SER A 54 -5.45 -1.59 -5.25
N ASP A 55 -5.16 -2.38 -6.28
CA ASP A 55 -4.24 -2.03 -7.35
C ASP A 55 -4.66 -0.76 -8.11
N GLY A 56 -5.96 -0.48 -8.23
CA GLY A 56 -6.49 0.75 -8.83
C GLY A 56 -5.82 2.03 -8.35
N TYR A 57 -5.44 2.12 -7.06
CA TYR A 57 -4.74 3.31 -6.53
C TYR A 57 -3.38 3.52 -7.20
N VAL A 58 -2.56 2.47 -7.27
CA VAL A 58 -1.19 2.55 -7.78
C VAL A 58 -1.13 2.46 -9.30
N ASP A 59 -2.16 1.91 -9.93
CA ASP A 59 -2.25 1.80 -11.38
C ASP A 59 -2.86 3.03 -12.07
N GLN A 60 -3.41 3.97 -11.30
CA GLN A 60 -3.94 5.24 -11.81
C GLN A 60 -2.91 6.00 -12.67
N PHE A 61 -3.35 6.40 -13.86
CA PHE A 61 -2.59 7.27 -14.75
C PHE A 61 -2.73 8.74 -14.35
N GLY A 62 -1.64 9.49 -14.43
CA GLY A 62 -1.58 10.85 -13.90
C GLY A 62 -0.27 11.58 -14.18
N GLY A 63 -0.16 12.78 -13.61
CA GLY A 63 0.96 13.69 -13.76
C GLY A 63 1.13 14.24 -15.18
N GLU A 64 2.09 15.14 -15.36
CA GLU A 64 2.32 15.85 -16.63
C GLU A 64 2.58 14.93 -17.83
N LYS A 65 3.06 13.71 -17.56
CA LYS A 65 3.44 12.73 -18.59
C LYS A 65 2.45 11.57 -18.71
N GLY A 66 1.30 11.61 -18.03
CA GLY A 66 0.28 10.56 -18.07
C GLY A 66 0.83 9.18 -17.71
N LYS A 67 1.57 9.07 -16.59
CA LYS A 67 2.20 7.83 -16.13
C LYS A 67 1.42 7.22 -14.97
N LYS A 68 1.59 5.91 -14.76
CA LYS A 68 1.10 5.23 -13.54
C LYS A 68 1.75 5.81 -12.28
N PHE A 69 0.99 5.91 -11.19
CA PHE A 69 1.49 6.35 -9.87
C PHE A 69 2.57 5.41 -9.31
N LYS A 70 2.32 4.11 -9.43
CA LYS A 70 3.15 2.97 -9.01
C LYS A 70 3.29 2.82 -7.49
N ALA A 71 3.44 1.57 -7.05
CA ALA A 71 3.61 1.22 -5.64
C ALA A 71 4.82 1.91 -4.96
N LYS A 72 5.88 2.23 -5.71
CA LYS A 72 7.04 2.94 -5.15
C LYS A 72 6.66 4.32 -4.63
N ALA A 73 5.94 5.12 -5.42
CA ALA A 73 5.52 6.46 -5.00
C ALA A 73 4.54 6.39 -3.83
N PHE A 74 3.66 5.38 -3.81
CA PHE A 74 2.76 5.18 -2.68
C PHE A 74 3.51 4.86 -1.37
N ARG A 75 4.51 3.96 -1.41
CA ARG A 75 5.35 3.68 -0.23
C ARG A 75 6.08 4.92 0.27
N GLU A 76 6.60 5.76 -0.63
CA GLU A 76 7.26 7.02 -0.28
C GLU A 76 6.27 8.00 0.37
N LEU A 77 5.04 8.10 -0.16
CA LEU A 77 3.98 8.90 0.44
C LEU A 77 3.66 8.42 1.87
N LEU A 78 3.42 7.12 2.07
CA LEU A 78 3.10 6.56 3.39
C LEU A 78 4.20 6.83 4.42
N LEU A 79 5.46 6.69 4.04
CA LEU A 79 6.60 7.04 4.89
C LEU A 79 6.65 8.52 5.23
N SER A 80 6.33 9.41 4.28
CA SER A 80 6.38 10.86 4.49
C SER A 80 5.29 11.39 5.42
N ILE A 81 4.16 10.69 5.52
CA ILE A 81 3.00 11.11 6.31
C ILE A 81 2.89 10.36 7.64
N GLN A 82 3.82 9.46 7.97
CA GLN A 82 3.66 8.54 9.11
C GLN A 82 3.48 9.24 10.47
N GLN A 83 4.11 10.42 10.69
CA GLN A 83 3.91 11.19 11.93
C GLN A 83 2.48 11.74 12.10
N GLU A 84 1.74 11.92 11.01
CA GLU A 84 0.41 12.51 11.03
C GLU A 84 -0.62 11.57 11.64
N ASN A 85 -1.71 12.11 12.19
CA ASN A 85 -2.83 11.30 12.67
C ASN A 85 -3.60 10.65 11.50
N MET A 86 -4.38 9.59 11.76
CA MET A 86 -5.05 8.81 10.71
C MET A 86 -6.03 9.62 9.84
N GLU A 87 -6.68 10.65 10.39
CA GLU A 87 -7.59 11.49 9.63
C GLU A 87 -6.82 12.35 8.62
N THR A 88 -5.74 12.98 9.07
CA THR A 88 -4.83 13.73 8.20
C THR A 88 -4.14 12.84 7.17
N GLN A 89 -3.74 11.62 7.53
CA GLN A 89 -3.17 10.67 6.58
C GLN A 89 -4.16 10.30 5.46
N ARG A 90 -5.42 10.06 5.82
CA ARG A 90 -6.49 9.81 4.83
C ARG A 90 -6.59 10.97 3.85
N GLU A 91 -6.68 12.21 4.36
CA GLU A 91 -6.79 13.41 3.52
C GLU A 91 -5.58 13.59 2.59
N LEU A 92 -4.37 13.31 3.08
CA LEU A 92 -3.15 13.42 2.29
C LEU A 92 -3.07 12.33 1.20
N ILE A 93 -3.54 11.11 1.50
CA ILE A 93 -3.63 10.03 0.51
C ILE A 93 -4.65 10.39 -0.58
N ASP A 94 -5.86 10.82 -0.19
CA ASP A 94 -6.91 11.23 -1.13
C ASP A 94 -6.43 12.40 -2.01
N LYS A 95 -5.81 13.41 -1.39
CA LYS A 95 -5.25 14.56 -2.12
C LYS A 95 -4.16 14.13 -3.10
N ALA A 96 -3.23 13.26 -2.68
CA ALA A 96 -2.17 12.78 -3.57
C ALA A 96 -2.73 12.02 -4.78
N PHE A 97 -3.79 11.24 -4.58
CA PHE A 97 -4.47 10.55 -5.67
C PHE A 97 -5.13 11.52 -6.66
N GLU A 98 -5.93 12.48 -6.15
CA GLU A 98 -6.63 13.46 -7.01
C GLU A 98 -5.65 14.38 -7.74
N ASP A 99 -4.61 14.86 -7.05
CA ASP A 99 -3.55 15.67 -7.67
C ASP A 99 -2.81 14.90 -8.77
N TRP A 100 -2.52 13.61 -8.52
CA TRP A 100 -1.85 12.77 -9.52
C TRP A 100 -2.74 12.53 -10.73
N LYS A 101 -3.97 12.05 -10.52
CA LYS A 101 -4.96 11.82 -11.58
C LYS A 101 -5.20 13.09 -12.40
N GLY A 102 -5.30 14.25 -11.73
CA GLY A 102 -5.61 15.52 -12.36
C GLY A 102 -6.91 15.44 -13.16
N ASN A 103 -6.85 15.78 -14.44
CA ASN A 103 -8.00 15.73 -15.34
C ASN A 103 -8.16 14.39 -16.09
N LEU A 104 -7.31 13.40 -15.80
CA LEU A 104 -7.44 12.07 -16.40
C LEU A 104 -8.57 11.29 -15.72
N GLU A 105 -9.16 10.36 -16.45
CA GLU A 105 -10.21 9.50 -15.90
C GLU A 105 -9.64 8.49 -14.91
N GLN A 106 -10.46 8.13 -13.93
CA GLN A 106 -10.19 6.99 -13.07
C GLN A 106 -10.41 5.69 -13.87
N ILE A 107 -9.44 4.79 -13.81
CA ILE A 107 -9.43 3.60 -14.69
C ILE A 107 -9.95 2.32 -14.03
N ASP A 108 -10.05 2.30 -12.70
CA ASP A 108 -10.40 1.12 -11.91
C ASP A 108 -10.98 1.53 -10.54
N ASP A 109 -11.51 0.57 -9.78
CA ASP A 109 -11.99 0.79 -8.43
C ASP A 109 -10.83 1.01 -7.45
N VAL A 110 -10.92 2.08 -6.65
CA VAL A 110 -9.89 2.51 -5.72
C VAL A 110 -10.36 2.35 -4.28
N CYS A 111 -9.59 1.62 -3.47
CA CYS A 111 -9.83 1.46 -2.05
C CYS A 111 -8.50 1.50 -1.30
N VAL A 112 -8.44 2.30 -0.22
CA VAL A 112 -7.33 2.32 0.73
C VAL A 112 -7.91 2.29 2.15
N ILE A 113 -7.44 1.36 2.96
CA ILE A 113 -7.82 1.20 4.36
C ILE A 113 -6.56 1.36 5.21
N GLY A 114 -6.60 2.25 6.18
CA GLY A 114 -5.53 2.48 7.15
C GLY A 114 -6.00 2.25 8.58
N LEU A 115 -5.15 1.64 9.40
CA LEU A 115 -5.36 1.44 10.85
C LEU A 115 -4.08 1.79 11.61
N ARG A 116 -4.20 2.45 12.75
CA ARG A 116 -3.09 2.67 13.69
C ARG A 116 -3.37 2.04 15.04
N ILE A 117 -2.33 1.47 15.65
CA ILE A 117 -2.33 0.82 16.96
C ILE A 117 -2.06 1.80 18.10
#